data_AF-A0A9E0Y7A4-F1
#
_entry.id   AF-A0A9E0Y7A4-F1
#
_cell.length_a   1.000
_cell.length_b   1.000
_cell.length_c   1.000
_cell.angle_alpha   90.00
_cell.angle_beta   90.00
_cell.angle_gamma   90.00
#
_symmetry.space_group_name_H-M   'P 1'
#
loop_
_entity.id
_entity.type
_entity.pdbx_description
1 polymer ?
#
loop_
_entity_poly.entity_id
_entity_poly.type
_entity_poly.pdbx_seq_one_letter_code
_entity_poly.pdbx_strand_id
1 'polypeptide(L)'
;MKKLFILLSLLFFSVAAAFAQNEKPPCPTLAISGGGVTNPGEQMMFTAYLGGDTADLNIRYRWTVTQGKIIEGQGTPSIKVDMTDPDDLNITATVEVAGLPAGCPNTASETGSVIIEYRATLIDEFGRLSGVKVRARIEAAYRLPNTPPRSIIYIMNYGTDKEIAAREKQLRRAIALLKYDASRITIVRGGGWSPNGAGVWTKFWLVPPGAENPQP
;
A
#
# COMPACT_ATOMS: atom_id res chain seq x y z
N MET A 1 -44.23 -91.66 -36.22
CA MET A 1 -43.97 -90.57 -37.18
C MET A 1 -44.13 -89.24 -36.46
N LYS A 2 -43.07 -88.41 -36.44
CA LYS A 2 -43.04 -86.93 -36.32
C LYS A 2 -43.74 -86.28 -35.10
N LYS A 3 -43.19 -85.31 -34.38
CA LYS A 3 -41.91 -84.59 -34.36
C LYS A 3 -41.87 -83.88 -32.98
N LEU A 4 -40.71 -83.98 -32.35
CA LEU A 4 -40.29 -83.33 -31.11
C LEU A 4 -40.18 -81.81 -31.32
N PHE A 5 -40.81 -80.99 -30.47
CA PHE A 5 -40.56 -79.55 -30.39
C PHE A 5 -40.03 -79.21 -28.99
N ILE A 6 -38.71 -79.01 -28.91
CA ILE A 6 -38.00 -78.51 -27.73
C ILE A 6 -38.01 -76.98 -27.83
N LEU A 7 -38.67 -76.32 -26.88
CA LEU A 7 -38.55 -74.87 -26.68
C LEU A 7 -37.27 -74.59 -25.89
N LEU A 8 -36.28 -74.03 -26.58
CA LEU A 8 -34.96 -73.67 -26.05
C LEU A 8 -35.05 -72.31 -25.33
N SER A 9 -34.88 -72.33 -24.01
CA SER A 9 -34.73 -71.15 -23.15
C SER A 9 -33.34 -70.54 -23.32
N LEU A 10 -33.25 -69.37 -23.95
CA LEU A 10 -32.03 -68.55 -24.03
C LEU A 10 -32.15 -67.38 -23.04
N LEU A 11 -31.60 -67.57 -21.84
CA LEU A 11 -31.34 -66.51 -20.87
C LEU A 11 -30.07 -65.76 -21.29
N PHE A 12 -30.24 -64.58 -21.89
CA PHE A 12 -29.17 -63.63 -22.15
C PHE A 12 -28.79 -62.93 -20.83
N PHE A 13 -27.74 -63.39 -20.16
CA PHE A 13 -27.12 -62.66 -19.05
C PHE A 13 -26.26 -61.53 -19.64
N SER A 14 -26.87 -60.36 -19.83
CA SER A 14 -26.15 -59.12 -20.15
C SER A 14 -25.37 -58.68 -18.92
N VAL A 15 -24.07 -59.00 -18.86
CA VAL A 15 -23.14 -58.39 -17.91
C VAL A 15 -22.92 -56.95 -18.38
N ALA A 16 -23.71 -56.02 -17.86
CA ALA A 16 -23.40 -54.60 -17.99
C ALA A 16 -22.19 -54.31 -17.11
N ALA A 17 -21.01 -54.22 -17.71
CA ALA A 17 -19.86 -53.59 -17.08
C ALA A 17 -20.20 -52.10 -16.90
N ALA A 18 -20.67 -51.74 -15.70
CA ALA A 18 -20.81 -50.36 -15.30
C ALA A 18 -19.40 -49.76 -15.21
N PHE A 19 -18.97 -49.07 -16.26
CA PHE A 19 -17.87 -48.13 -16.17
C PHE A 19 -18.34 -47.00 -15.26
N ALA A 20 -18.02 -47.07 -13.98
CA ALA A 20 -18.09 -45.92 -13.09
C ALA A 20 -17.15 -44.86 -13.67
N GLN A 21 -17.70 -43.85 -14.36
CA GLN A 21 -16.94 -42.69 -14.77
C GLN A 21 -16.53 -41.98 -13.48
N ASN A 22 -15.25 -42.09 -13.13
CA ASN A 22 -14.67 -41.39 -12.00
C ASN A 22 -14.49 -39.92 -12.41
N GLU A 23 -15.60 -39.20 -12.53
CA GLU A 23 -15.58 -37.75 -12.75
C GLU A 23 -14.94 -37.12 -11.52
N LYS A 24 -13.72 -36.60 -11.69
CA LYS A 24 -13.04 -35.84 -10.65
C LYS A 24 -13.98 -34.69 -10.25
N PRO A 25 -14.30 -34.53 -8.95
CA PRO A 25 -15.18 -33.46 -8.52
C PRO A 25 -14.62 -32.10 -8.98
N PRO A 26 -15.49 -31.18 -9.45
CA PRO A 26 -15.05 -29.88 -9.93
C PRO A 26 -14.34 -29.12 -8.82
N CYS A 27 -13.27 -28.41 -9.18
CA CYS A 27 -12.49 -27.68 -8.20
C CYS A 27 -13.27 -26.46 -7.66
N PRO A 28 -13.31 -26.28 -6.33
CA PRO A 28 -13.79 -25.04 -5.74
C PRO A 28 -12.98 -23.83 -6.20
N THR A 29 -13.61 -22.66 -6.25
CA THR A 29 -12.93 -21.39 -6.55
C THR A 29 -12.53 -20.72 -5.24
N LEU A 30 -11.25 -20.40 -5.07
CA LEU A 30 -10.74 -19.66 -3.92
C LEU A 30 -10.47 -18.21 -4.31
N ALA A 31 -11.08 -17.28 -3.59
CA ALA A 31 -10.83 -15.84 -3.73
C ALA A 31 -10.58 -15.22 -2.35
N ILE A 32 -9.90 -14.08 -2.31
CA ILE A 32 -9.78 -13.24 -1.12
C ILE A 32 -10.46 -11.90 -1.42
N SER A 33 -11.08 -11.30 -0.41
CA SER A 33 -11.47 -9.89 -0.44
C SER A 33 -10.97 -9.19 0.84
N GLY A 34 -11.03 -7.87 0.83
CA GLY A 34 -10.56 -7.03 1.93
C GLY A 34 -9.26 -6.32 1.56
N GLY A 35 -8.42 -6.06 2.55
CA GLY A 35 -7.18 -5.30 2.36
C GLY A 35 -7.43 -3.81 2.21
N GLY A 36 -8.06 -3.39 1.11
CA GLY A 36 -8.49 -2.02 0.87
C GLY A 36 -7.43 -0.96 1.18
N VAL A 37 -7.89 0.18 1.68
CA VAL A 37 -7.04 1.30 2.11
C VAL A 37 -7.39 1.66 3.56
N THR A 38 -6.42 1.68 4.47
CA THR A 38 -6.61 2.01 5.90
C THR A 38 -5.66 3.11 6.36
N ASN A 39 -5.95 3.77 7.48
CA ASN A 39 -5.00 4.70 8.10
C ASN A 39 -3.93 3.95 8.93
N PRO A 40 -2.83 4.61 9.33
CA PRO A 40 -1.81 4.00 10.16
C PRO A 40 -2.38 3.65 11.54
N GLY A 41 -2.05 2.46 12.06
CA GLY A 41 -2.58 1.95 13.32
C GLY A 41 -4.01 1.42 13.26
N GLU A 42 -4.70 1.52 12.12
CA GLU A 42 -5.95 0.80 11.90
C GLU A 42 -5.70 -0.67 11.56
N GLN A 43 -6.66 -1.51 11.90
CA GLN A 43 -6.61 -2.93 11.59
C GLN A 43 -7.14 -3.19 10.19
N MET A 44 -6.47 -4.07 9.46
CA MET A 44 -6.87 -4.51 8.14
C MET A 44 -7.52 -5.89 8.21
N MET A 45 -8.61 -6.09 7.48
CA MET A 45 -9.32 -7.37 7.45
C MET A 45 -9.18 -8.01 6.06
N PHE A 46 -8.90 -9.31 6.05
CA PHE A 46 -8.91 -10.14 4.84
C PHE A 46 -9.83 -11.33 5.06
N THR A 47 -10.62 -11.68 4.04
CA THR A 47 -11.58 -12.79 4.09
C THR A 47 -11.42 -13.65 2.85
N ALA A 48 -11.25 -14.95 3.05
CA ALA A 48 -11.24 -15.96 2.00
C ALA A 48 -12.66 -16.46 1.72
N TYR A 49 -12.97 -16.65 0.44
CA TYR A 49 -14.22 -17.19 -0.06
C TYR A 49 -13.92 -18.44 -0.87
N LEU A 50 -14.60 -19.54 -0.51
CA LEU A 50 -14.62 -20.76 -1.29
C LEU A 50 -15.99 -20.85 -1.99
N GLY A 51 -15.97 -20.82 -3.31
CA GLY A 51 -17.13 -21.08 -4.16
C GLY A 51 -17.17 -22.53 -4.61
N GLY A 52 -18.37 -23.08 -4.81
CA GLY A 52 -18.61 -24.48 -5.15
C GLY A 52 -19.17 -25.26 -3.96
N ASP A 53 -19.36 -26.57 -4.13
CA ASP A 53 -19.83 -27.44 -3.06
C ASP A 53 -18.65 -27.88 -2.18
N THR A 54 -18.57 -27.30 -0.98
CA THR A 54 -17.51 -27.57 0.00
C THR A 54 -18.06 -27.99 1.36
N ALA A 55 -19.35 -28.28 1.47
CA ALA A 55 -20.02 -28.49 2.76
C ALA A 55 -19.45 -29.72 3.50
N ASP A 56 -19.10 -30.76 2.74
CA ASP A 56 -18.57 -32.02 3.27
C ASP A 56 -17.03 -32.05 3.36
N LEU A 57 -16.35 -30.96 3.00
CA LEU A 57 -14.90 -30.88 3.02
C LEU A 57 -14.38 -30.40 4.38
N ASN A 58 -13.37 -31.07 4.91
CA ASN A 58 -12.67 -30.63 6.11
C ASN A 58 -11.65 -29.53 5.77
N ILE A 59 -12.15 -28.32 5.58
CA ILE A 59 -11.38 -27.14 5.17
C ILE A 59 -10.56 -26.58 6.35
N ARG A 60 -9.27 -26.32 6.10
CA ARG A 60 -8.38 -25.64 7.05
C ARG A 60 -7.64 -24.51 6.37
N TYR A 61 -7.54 -23.36 7.04
CA TYR A 61 -6.90 -22.16 6.51
C TYR A 61 -5.53 -21.94 7.16
N ARG A 62 -4.57 -21.49 6.36
CA ARG A 62 -3.27 -21.01 6.83
C ARG A 62 -3.01 -19.65 6.20
N TRP A 63 -2.97 -18.63 7.03
CA TRP A 63 -2.70 -17.26 6.59
C TRP A 63 -1.25 -16.88 6.82
N THR A 64 -0.71 -16.14 5.85
CA THR A 64 0.58 -15.45 5.93
C THR A 64 0.43 -14.02 5.42
N VAL A 65 1.23 -13.11 5.94
CA VAL A 65 1.26 -11.70 5.54
C VAL A 65 2.70 -11.27 5.28
N THR A 66 2.91 -10.38 4.31
CA THR A 66 4.25 -9.84 4.00
C THR A 66 4.75 -8.85 5.04
N GLN A 67 3.83 -8.14 5.71
CA GLN A 67 4.10 -7.09 6.69
C GLN A 67 2.99 -7.08 7.75
N GLY A 68 3.23 -6.36 8.85
CA GLY A 68 2.29 -6.29 9.97
C GLY A 68 2.20 -7.60 10.75
N LYS A 69 1.17 -7.73 11.59
CA LYS A 69 0.98 -8.90 12.46
C LYS A 69 -0.46 -9.38 12.42
N ILE A 70 -0.66 -10.67 12.13
CA ILE A 70 -1.98 -11.30 12.29
C ILE A 70 -2.29 -11.35 13.79
N ILE A 71 -3.31 -10.61 14.21
CA ILE A 71 -3.73 -10.49 15.62
C ILE A 71 -4.95 -11.35 15.95
N GLU A 72 -5.73 -11.74 14.93
CA GLU A 72 -6.95 -12.53 15.11
C GLU A 72 -7.24 -13.38 13.86
N GLY A 73 -7.91 -14.51 14.04
CA GLY A 73 -8.54 -15.27 12.94
C GLY A 73 -7.65 -16.27 12.21
N GLN A 74 -6.42 -16.53 12.69
CA GLN A 74 -5.60 -17.60 12.13
C GLN A 74 -6.32 -18.95 12.21
N GLY A 75 -6.22 -19.77 11.15
CA GLY A 75 -6.97 -21.02 11.05
C GLY A 75 -8.42 -20.87 10.58
N THR A 76 -8.92 -19.64 10.41
CA THR A 76 -10.31 -19.35 10.02
C THR A 76 -10.40 -18.70 8.63
N PRO A 77 -11.60 -18.56 8.04
CA PRO A 77 -11.76 -17.89 6.74
C PRO A 77 -11.44 -16.39 6.75
N SER A 78 -11.25 -15.76 7.91
CA SER A 78 -10.98 -14.32 7.98
C SER A 78 -9.90 -14.01 9.00
N ILE A 79 -9.04 -13.05 8.70
CA ILE A 79 -8.01 -12.55 9.62
C ILE A 79 -8.13 -11.06 9.85
N LYS A 80 -7.63 -10.61 11.01
CA LYS A 80 -7.31 -9.20 11.26
C LYS A 80 -5.81 -9.04 11.39
N VAL A 81 -5.29 -7.99 10.77
CA VAL A 81 -3.88 -7.66 10.72
C VAL A 81 -3.67 -6.27 11.32
N ASP A 82 -2.74 -6.18 12.25
CA ASP A 82 -2.28 -4.92 12.83
C ASP A 82 -1.22 -4.27 11.94
N MET A 83 -1.42 -2.99 11.66
CA MET A 83 -0.59 -2.13 10.79
C MET A 83 -0.03 -0.92 11.55
N THR A 84 0.25 -1.05 12.85
CA THR A 84 0.75 0.07 13.67
C THR A 84 2.14 0.57 13.25
N ASP A 85 3.03 -0.29 12.73
CA ASP A 85 4.38 0.09 12.28
C ASP A 85 4.87 -0.82 11.13
N PRO A 86 4.28 -0.76 9.92
CA PRO A 86 4.69 -1.63 8.84
C PRO A 86 5.95 -1.09 8.15
N ASP A 87 6.87 -1.98 7.74
CA ASP A 87 8.08 -1.58 7.01
C ASP A 87 7.76 -1.06 5.58
N ASP A 88 6.61 -1.47 5.02
CA ASP A 88 6.05 -1.05 3.73
C ASP A 88 4.57 -0.70 3.90
N LEU A 89 4.07 0.25 3.12
CA LEU A 89 2.67 0.64 3.12
C LEU A 89 1.76 -0.36 2.42
N ASN A 90 2.33 -1.24 1.59
CA ASN A 90 1.58 -2.32 0.93
C ASN A 90 1.75 -3.63 1.68
N ILE A 91 0.63 -4.29 1.95
CA ILE A 91 0.58 -5.59 2.61
C ILE A 91 -0.12 -6.59 1.71
N THR A 92 0.50 -7.74 1.49
CA THR A 92 -0.13 -8.86 0.79
C THR A 92 -0.46 -9.96 1.80
N ALA A 93 -1.74 -10.28 1.93
CA ALA A 93 -2.20 -11.45 2.67
C ALA A 93 -2.33 -12.63 1.71
N THR A 94 -1.75 -13.77 2.07
CA THR A 94 -1.84 -15.02 1.32
C THR A 94 -2.50 -16.07 2.18
N VAL A 95 -3.53 -16.72 1.64
CA VAL A 95 -4.19 -17.86 2.28
C VAL A 95 -3.85 -19.14 1.53
N GLU A 96 -3.45 -20.16 2.27
CA GLU A 96 -3.36 -21.54 1.81
C GLU A 96 -4.48 -22.35 2.46
N VAL A 97 -5.21 -23.11 1.65
CA VAL A 97 -6.33 -23.94 2.07
C VAL A 97 -5.95 -25.41 1.97
N ALA A 98 -6.20 -26.18 3.02
CA ALA A 98 -6.11 -27.64 3.01
C ALA A 98 -7.51 -28.26 3.04
N GLY A 99 -7.64 -29.46 2.48
CA GLY A 99 -8.91 -30.20 2.44
C GLY A 99 -9.66 -30.14 1.09
N LEU A 100 -9.10 -29.45 0.10
CA LEU A 100 -9.64 -29.43 -1.27
C LEU A 100 -9.33 -30.74 -2.03
N PRO A 101 -10.10 -31.09 -3.08
CA PRO A 101 -9.79 -32.24 -3.92
C PRO A 101 -8.38 -32.16 -4.53
N ALA A 102 -7.75 -33.33 -4.70
CA ALA A 102 -6.37 -33.41 -5.16
C ALA A 102 -6.17 -32.68 -6.50
N GLY A 103 -5.16 -31.80 -6.55
CA GLY A 103 -4.83 -31.01 -7.74
C GLY A 103 -5.75 -29.81 -8.00
N CYS A 104 -6.55 -29.39 -7.02
CA CYS A 104 -7.24 -28.10 -7.08
C CYS A 104 -6.31 -26.97 -6.59
N PRO A 105 -6.39 -25.77 -7.19
CA PRO A 105 -5.71 -24.59 -6.67
C PRO A 105 -6.15 -24.32 -5.23
N ASN A 106 -5.18 -24.10 -4.35
CA ASN A 106 -5.44 -24.00 -2.92
C ASN A 106 -4.79 -22.77 -2.28
N THR A 107 -4.31 -21.84 -3.09
CA THR A 107 -3.70 -20.59 -2.63
C THR A 107 -4.35 -19.40 -3.32
N ALA A 108 -4.58 -18.34 -2.58
CA ALA A 108 -4.96 -17.03 -3.11
C ALA A 108 -4.26 -15.92 -2.33
N SER A 109 -4.16 -14.74 -2.93
CA SER A 109 -3.53 -13.57 -2.32
C SER A 109 -4.31 -12.30 -2.67
N GLU A 110 -4.32 -11.33 -1.75
CA GLU A 110 -4.88 -10.00 -1.96
C GLU A 110 -3.98 -8.95 -1.29
N THR A 111 -3.95 -7.75 -1.85
CA THR A 111 -3.13 -6.63 -1.36
C THR A 111 -4.01 -5.52 -0.79
N GLY A 112 -3.71 -5.12 0.44
CA GLY A 112 -4.19 -3.88 1.04
C GLY A 112 -3.08 -2.85 1.14
N SER A 113 -3.45 -1.60 1.41
CA SER A 113 -2.50 -0.50 1.55
C SER A 113 -2.85 0.42 2.70
N VAL A 114 -1.82 0.98 3.34
CA VAL A 114 -1.96 1.99 4.39
C VAL A 114 -1.74 3.36 3.77
N ILE A 115 -2.72 4.25 3.86
CA ILE A 115 -2.55 5.66 3.50
C ILE A 115 -1.92 6.40 4.66
N ILE A 116 -0.81 7.08 4.41
CA ILE A 116 -0.28 8.07 5.34
C ILE A 116 -0.63 9.44 4.78
N GLU A 117 -1.43 10.21 5.53
CA GLU A 117 -1.57 11.64 5.26
C GLU A 117 -0.28 12.36 5.66
N TYR A 118 0.66 12.47 4.71
CA TYR A 118 1.80 13.34 4.92
C TYR A 118 1.35 14.80 4.82
N ARG A 119 1.69 15.59 5.84
CA ARG A 119 1.45 17.04 5.84
C ARG A 119 2.77 17.78 5.76
N ALA A 120 2.80 18.82 4.94
CA ALA A 120 3.91 19.75 4.93
C ALA A 120 4.03 20.42 6.32
N THR A 121 5.23 20.46 6.86
CA THR A 121 5.50 21.04 8.19
C THR A 121 6.33 22.30 8.03
N LEU A 122 5.90 23.41 8.66
CA LEU A 122 6.69 24.64 8.72
C LEU A 122 7.87 24.41 9.66
N ILE A 123 9.09 24.50 9.14
CA ILE A 123 10.33 24.19 9.88
C ILE A 123 11.17 25.42 10.22
N ASP A 124 10.99 26.53 9.50
CA ASP A 124 11.61 27.81 9.82
C ASP A 124 10.83 28.95 9.16
N GLU A 125 10.89 30.15 9.75
CA GLU A 125 10.47 31.37 9.10
C GLU A 125 11.29 32.57 9.55
N PHE A 126 11.56 33.49 8.63
CA PHE A 126 12.40 34.64 8.93
C PHE A 126 12.22 35.80 7.95
N GLY A 127 12.34 37.01 8.49
CA GLY A 127 12.38 38.25 7.74
C GLY A 127 13.76 38.56 7.15
N ARG A 128 14.18 39.82 7.23
CA ARG A 128 15.48 40.27 6.69
C ARG A 128 16.66 39.67 7.43
N LEU A 129 17.53 38.96 6.71
CA LEU A 129 18.78 38.39 7.21
C LEU A 129 19.95 38.68 6.26
N SER A 130 21.18 38.68 6.80
CA SER A 130 22.40 38.68 5.98
C SER A 130 22.58 37.35 5.26
N GLY A 131 23.33 37.34 4.15
CA GLY A 131 23.54 36.11 3.36
C GLY A 131 24.14 34.95 4.17
N VAL A 132 25.02 35.24 5.13
CA VAL A 132 25.60 34.23 6.04
C VAL A 132 24.52 33.60 6.91
N LYS A 133 23.61 34.40 7.48
CA LYS A 133 22.50 33.88 8.30
C LYS A 133 21.47 33.12 7.45
N VAL A 134 21.19 33.56 6.22
CA VAL A 134 20.33 32.81 5.27
C VAL A 134 20.93 31.44 4.96
N ARG A 135 22.24 31.37 4.69
CA ARG A 135 22.94 30.09 4.48
C ARG A 135 22.80 29.16 5.69
N ALA A 136 22.96 29.69 6.91
CA ALA A 136 22.80 28.90 8.13
C ALA A 136 21.39 28.31 8.28
N ARG A 137 20.33 29.01 7.83
CA ARG A 137 18.95 28.47 7.82
C ARG A 137 18.80 27.28 6.86
N ILE A 138 19.36 27.38 5.65
CA ILE A 138 19.34 26.26 4.68
C ILE A 138 20.12 25.06 5.22
N GLU A 139 21.28 25.29 5.80
CA GLU A 139 22.07 24.24 6.43
C GLU A 139 21.32 23.54 7.56
N ALA A 140 20.59 24.28 8.40
CA ALA A 140 19.75 23.70 9.44
C ALA A 140 18.62 22.85 8.85
N ALA A 141 17.96 23.32 7.79
CA ALA A 141 16.88 22.59 7.12
C ALA A 141 17.35 21.25 6.52
N TYR A 142 18.56 21.19 5.96
CA TYR A 142 19.14 19.93 5.45
C TYR A 142 19.50 18.93 6.55
N ARG A 143 19.69 19.39 7.80
CA ARG A 143 20.14 18.58 8.93
C ARG A 143 19.04 18.27 9.94
N LEU A 144 17.77 18.45 9.56
CA LEU A 144 16.65 18.13 10.43
C LEU A 144 16.64 16.63 10.77
N PRO A 145 16.63 16.26 12.06
CA PRO A 145 16.55 14.87 12.48
C PRO A 145 15.18 14.29 12.13
N ASN A 146 15.10 12.96 11.98
CA ASN A 146 13.84 12.23 11.74
C ASN A 146 13.06 12.70 10.51
N THR A 147 13.76 13.22 9.49
CA THR A 147 13.15 13.64 8.22
C THR A 147 12.79 12.41 7.38
N PRO A 148 11.53 12.27 6.90
CA PRO A 148 11.17 11.18 6.01
C PRO A 148 12.05 11.14 4.75
N PRO A 149 12.41 9.95 4.23
CA PRO A 149 13.24 9.84 3.05
C PRO A 149 12.58 10.55 1.86
N ARG A 150 13.40 11.11 0.97
CA ARG A 150 12.97 11.86 -0.23
C ARG A 150 12.12 13.10 0.04
N SER A 151 12.04 13.58 1.29
CA SER A 151 11.41 14.88 1.59
C SER A 151 12.15 16.02 0.91
N ILE A 152 11.39 17.00 0.42
CA ILE A 152 11.92 18.24 -0.16
C ILE A 152 11.75 19.42 0.82
N ILE A 153 12.64 20.40 0.71
CA ILE A 153 12.57 21.68 1.40
C ILE A 153 11.91 22.67 0.44
N TYR A 154 10.71 23.11 0.79
CA TYR A 154 9.92 24.04 0.01
C TYR A 154 10.02 25.44 0.62
N ILE A 155 10.66 26.36 -0.11
CA ILE A 155 10.99 27.70 0.35
C ILE A 155 10.06 28.70 -0.33
N MET A 156 9.31 29.44 0.48
CA MET A 156 8.33 30.40 0.00
C MET A 156 8.73 31.81 0.40
N ASN A 157 8.93 32.69 -0.59
CA ASN A 157 9.35 34.07 -0.38
C ASN A 157 8.21 35.04 -0.62
N TYR A 158 8.01 35.95 0.33
CA TYR A 158 7.01 37.00 0.29
C TYR A 158 7.68 38.38 0.30
N GLY A 159 7.01 39.36 -0.29
CA GLY A 159 7.45 40.76 -0.35
C GLY A 159 7.39 41.29 -1.77
N THR A 160 7.95 42.48 -2.00
CA THR A 160 8.01 43.06 -3.34
C THR A 160 8.88 42.22 -4.28
N ASP A 161 8.68 42.35 -5.60
CA ASP A 161 9.48 41.59 -6.57
C ASP A 161 10.99 41.80 -6.44
N LYS A 162 11.39 43.04 -6.10
CA LYS A 162 12.79 43.39 -5.85
C LYS A 162 13.35 42.67 -4.62
N GLU A 163 12.56 42.59 -3.56
CA GLU A 163 12.93 41.92 -2.32
C GLU A 163 13.03 40.41 -2.50
N ILE A 164 12.03 39.80 -3.16
CA ILE A 164 12.02 38.38 -3.48
C ILE A 164 13.22 38.04 -4.36
N ALA A 165 13.50 38.81 -5.42
CA ALA A 165 14.66 38.58 -6.28
C ALA A 165 15.99 38.66 -5.52
N ALA A 166 16.12 39.60 -4.58
CA ALA A 166 17.30 39.70 -3.73
C ALA A 166 17.44 38.48 -2.79
N ARG A 167 16.35 38.01 -2.20
CA ARG A 167 16.32 36.82 -1.34
C ARG A 167 16.60 35.55 -2.12
N GLU A 168 16.01 35.35 -3.29
CA GLU A 168 16.30 34.21 -4.17
C GLU A 168 17.79 34.17 -4.56
N LYS A 169 18.40 35.33 -4.82
CA LYS A 169 19.85 35.41 -5.08
C LYS A 169 20.67 34.98 -3.86
N GLN A 170 20.26 35.35 -2.64
CA GLN A 170 20.90 34.86 -1.40
C GLN A 170 20.75 33.34 -1.25
N LEU A 171 19.54 32.82 -1.46
CA LEU A 171 19.23 31.39 -1.36
C LEU A 171 20.04 30.57 -2.38
N ARG A 172 20.02 30.95 -3.67
CA ARG A 172 20.76 30.24 -4.73
C ARG A 172 22.26 30.23 -4.48
N ARG A 173 22.83 31.35 -4.00
CA ARG A 173 24.24 31.42 -3.59
C ARG A 173 24.54 30.50 -2.42
N ALA A 174 23.67 30.48 -1.40
CA ALA A 174 23.82 29.59 -0.27
C ALA A 174 23.77 28.12 -0.72
N ILE A 175 22.77 27.73 -1.50
CA ILE A 175 22.61 26.36 -2.04
C ILE A 175 23.85 25.94 -2.85
N ALA A 176 24.34 26.79 -3.75
CA ALA A 176 25.53 26.49 -4.55
C ALA A 176 26.82 26.29 -3.72
N LEU A 177 26.91 26.94 -2.55
CA LEU A 177 28.03 26.77 -1.63
C LEU A 177 27.90 25.52 -0.75
N LEU A 178 26.68 25.00 -0.62
CA LEU A 178 26.40 23.79 0.11
C LEU A 178 26.56 22.60 -0.83
N LYS A 179 27.32 21.59 -0.42
CA LYS A 179 27.48 20.34 -1.18
C LYS A 179 26.28 19.39 -1.02
N TYR A 180 25.09 19.95 -0.79
CA TYR A 180 23.86 19.18 -0.63
C TYR A 180 23.13 19.04 -1.96
N ASP A 181 22.24 18.05 -2.04
CA ASP A 181 21.43 17.81 -3.23
C ASP A 181 20.44 18.96 -3.44
N ALA A 182 20.66 19.74 -4.50
CA ALA A 182 19.81 20.87 -4.87
C ALA A 182 18.43 20.43 -5.39
N SER A 183 18.27 19.17 -5.82
CA SER A 183 16.97 18.62 -6.24
C SER A 183 15.97 18.53 -5.08
N ARG A 184 16.48 18.56 -3.84
CA ARG A 184 15.67 18.60 -2.61
C ARG A 184 15.19 20.00 -2.24
N ILE A 185 15.40 21.03 -3.06
CA ILE A 185 14.91 22.38 -2.79
C ILE A 185 13.99 22.86 -3.91
N THR A 186 12.83 23.37 -3.50
CA THR A 186 11.95 24.15 -4.36
C THR A 186 11.84 25.57 -3.82
N ILE A 187 11.96 26.59 -4.67
CA ILE A 187 11.80 27.99 -4.28
C ILE A 187 10.64 28.58 -5.06
N VAL A 188 9.67 29.17 -4.36
CA VAL A 188 8.48 29.80 -4.97
C VAL A 188 8.21 31.18 -4.38
N ARG A 189 7.35 31.93 -5.07
CA ARG A 189 6.83 33.23 -4.61
C ARG A 189 5.52 33.00 -3.84
N GLY A 190 5.47 33.45 -2.59
CA GLY A 190 4.30 33.41 -1.72
C GLY A 190 3.37 34.62 -1.88
N GLY A 191 3.79 35.65 -2.59
CA GLY A 191 2.97 36.84 -2.88
C GLY A 191 3.62 38.16 -2.50
N GLY A 192 2.95 39.25 -2.88
CA GLY A 192 3.46 40.62 -2.76
C GLY A 192 3.43 41.20 -1.35
N TRP A 193 2.66 40.59 -0.44
CA TRP A 193 2.52 41.03 0.95
C TRP A 193 3.14 40.00 1.89
N SER A 194 3.95 40.48 2.84
CA SER A 194 4.52 39.60 3.86
C SER A 194 3.49 39.35 4.96
N PRO A 195 3.28 38.08 5.37
CA PRO A 195 2.31 37.74 6.41
C PRO A 195 2.62 38.38 7.77
N ASN A 196 3.85 38.86 7.98
CA ASN A 196 4.32 39.48 9.22
C ASN A 196 4.60 40.99 9.08
N GLY A 197 3.95 41.66 8.11
CA GLY A 197 4.04 43.11 7.92
C GLY A 197 4.99 43.50 6.78
N ALA A 198 5.68 44.64 6.92
CA ALA A 198 6.49 45.21 5.85
C ALA A 198 7.84 44.48 5.65
N GLY A 199 8.20 44.25 4.40
CA GLY A 199 9.52 43.73 3.99
C GLY A 199 9.53 42.26 3.57
N VAL A 200 10.71 41.77 3.19
CA VAL A 200 10.89 40.37 2.77
C VAL A 200 10.64 39.39 3.91
N TRP A 201 9.86 38.34 3.63
CA TRP A 201 9.64 37.21 4.54
C TRP A 201 9.86 35.89 3.82
N THR A 202 10.40 34.90 4.51
CA THR A 202 10.64 33.57 3.95
C THR A 202 10.16 32.51 4.91
N LYS A 203 9.41 31.54 4.40
CA LYS A 203 8.99 30.33 5.11
C LYS A 203 9.68 29.12 4.49
N PHE A 204 10.20 28.23 5.33
CA PHE A 204 10.74 26.94 4.92
C PHE A 204 9.79 25.85 5.40
N TRP A 205 9.35 25.03 4.47
CA TRP A 205 8.51 23.87 4.74
C TRP A 205 9.29 22.59 4.43
N LEU A 206 9.14 21.59 5.26
CA LEU A 206 9.51 20.22 4.93
C LEU A 206 8.28 19.54 4.34
N VAL A 207 8.40 19.05 3.10
CA VAL A 207 7.32 18.39 2.37
C VAL A 207 7.73 16.94 2.12
N PRO A 208 7.15 15.97 2.85
CA PRO A 208 7.39 14.56 2.59
C PRO A 208 6.79 14.12 1.25
N PRO A 209 7.22 12.97 0.68
CA PRO A 209 6.58 12.40 -0.50
C PRO A 209 5.08 12.18 -0.28
N GLY A 210 4.25 12.57 -1.24
CA GLY A 210 2.79 12.44 -1.16
C GLY A 210 2.06 13.54 -0.39
N ALA A 211 2.78 14.44 0.30
CA ALA A 211 2.18 15.64 0.88
C ALA A 211 1.85 16.68 -0.19
N GLU A 212 0.74 17.40 -0.01
CA GLU A 212 0.46 18.60 -0.80
C GLU A 212 1.49 19.70 -0.53
N ASN A 213 1.85 20.44 -1.58
CA ASN A 213 2.73 21.59 -1.43
C ASN A 213 2.00 22.71 -0.65
N PRO A 214 2.70 23.44 0.24
CA PRO A 214 2.16 24.62 0.90
C PRO A 214 1.68 25.65 -0.13
N GLN A 215 0.50 26.20 0.10
CA GLN A 215 -0.07 27.26 -0.74
C GLN A 215 0.40 28.65 -0.26
N PRO A 216 0.61 29.61 -1.18
CA PRO A 216 0.97 31.01 -0.91
C PRO A 216 0.11 31.69 0.16
#